data_AF-A0A6S7B6L8-F1
#
_entry.id   AF-A0A6S7B6L8-F1
#
_cell.length_a   1.000
_cell.length_b   1.000
_cell.length_c   1.000
_cell.angle_alpha   90.00
_cell.angle_beta   90.00
_cell.angle_gamma   90.00
#
_symmetry.space_group_name_H-M   'P 1'
#
loop_
_entity.id
_entity.type
_entity.pdbx_description
1 polymer ?
#
loop_
_entity_poly.entity_id
_entity_poly.type
_entity_poly.pdbx_seq_one_letter_code
_entity_poly.pdbx_strand_id
1 'polypeptide(L)'
;MNYPNDAPDDPAFPAAQVTEFVNPQDAHVLGWNSYRIDVQGDVISVVLNGAPTAQYTNTDPNRGRFAAAEPTFVGLQSYSNHSFTTAFRNIRITVL
;
A
#
# COMPACT_ATOMS: atom_id res chain seq x y z
N MET A 1 -5.60 5.15 -3.11
CA MET A 1 -4.16 5.15 -3.46
C MET A 1 -4.08 6.04 -4.68
N ASN A 2 -3.43 7.19 -4.58
CA ASN A 2 -3.23 8.04 -5.75
C ASN A 2 -2.04 7.45 -6.50
N TYR A 3 -2.27 7.02 -7.73
CA TYR A 3 -1.21 6.58 -8.62
C TYR A 3 -0.48 7.79 -9.19
N PRO A 4 0.77 7.62 -9.65
CA PRO A 4 1.43 8.64 -10.45
C PRO A 4 0.53 8.99 -11.63
N ASN A 5 0.22 10.30 -11.79
CA ASN A 5 -0.69 10.90 -12.78
C ASN A 5 -2.20 10.90 -12.45
N ASP A 6 -2.63 10.40 -11.29
CA ASP A 6 -3.98 10.70 -10.82
C ASP A 6 -4.07 12.18 -10.47
N ALA A 7 -5.19 12.83 -10.83
CA ALA A 7 -5.51 14.13 -10.25
C ALA A 7 -5.50 13.98 -8.72
N PRO A 8 -4.90 14.92 -7.98
CA PRO A 8 -4.95 14.84 -6.53
C PRO A 8 -6.43 14.87 -6.10
N ASP A 9 -6.92 13.74 -5.58
CA ASP A 9 -8.26 13.63 -4.99
C ASP A 9 -8.52 14.71 -3.92
N ASP A 10 -7.46 15.28 -3.37
CA ASP A 10 -7.49 16.49 -2.55
C ASP A 10 -6.25 17.37 -2.88
N PRO A 11 -6.45 18.66 -3.24
CA PRO A 11 -5.38 19.59 -3.64
C PRO A 11 -4.36 19.90 -2.53
N ALA A 12 -4.62 19.50 -1.28
CA ALA A 12 -3.65 19.58 -0.18
C ALA A 12 -2.55 18.51 -0.26
N PHE A 13 -2.68 17.50 -1.14
CA PHE A 13 -1.68 16.45 -1.28
C PHE A 13 -0.76 16.69 -2.46
N PRO A 14 0.58 16.69 -2.25
CA PRO A 14 1.49 16.55 -3.38
C PRO A 14 1.20 15.21 -4.07
N ALA A 15 1.16 15.24 -5.40
CA ALA A 15 1.01 14.03 -6.19
C ALA A 15 2.14 13.05 -5.84
N ALA A 16 1.81 11.76 -5.77
CA ALA A 16 2.78 10.68 -5.73
C ALA A 16 3.85 10.91 -6.81
N GLN A 17 5.12 10.89 -6.41
CA GLN A 17 6.20 11.08 -7.37
C GLN A 17 6.46 9.78 -8.12
N VAL A 18 6.79 9.86 -9.41
CA VAL A 18 7.05 8.67 -10.25
C VAL A 18 8.18 7.81 -9.67
N THR A 19 9.11 8.40 -8.92
CA THR A 19 10.21 7.68 -8.25
C THR A 19 9.79 6.88 -7.02
N GLU A 20 8.61 7.15 -6.46
CA GLU A 20 8.10 6.47 -5.25
C GLU A 20 7.46 5.12 -5.57
N PHE A 21 7.18 4.85 -6.86
CA PHE A 21 6.46 3.67 -7.31
C PHE A 21 7.09 3.13 -8.59
N VAL A 22 7.33 1.83 -8.63
CA VAL A 22 7.66 1.12 -9.86
C VAL A 22 6.55 0.15 -10.22
N ASN A 23 6.24 0.03 -11.50
CA ASN A 23 5.30 -0.98 -11.96
C ASN A 23 5.91 -2.37 -11.71
N PRO A 24 5.31 -3.22 -10.86
CA PRO A 24 5.88 -4.52 -10.51
C PRO A 24 6.00 -5.40 -11.75
N GLN A 25 7.24 -5.68 -12.16
CA GLN A 25 7.51 -6.60 -13.28
C GLN A 25 7.35 -8.06 -12.87
N ASP A 26 7.50 -8.35 -11.57
CA ASP A 26 7.50 -9.72 -11.04
C ASP A 26 6.11 -10.18 -10.57
N ALA A 27 5.04 -9.46 -10.92
CA ALA A 27 3.70 -9.84 -10.52
C ALA A 27 3.19 -11.06 -11.30
N HIS A 28 2.66 -12.04 -10.56
CA HIS A 28 2.07 -13.24 -11.15
C HIS A 28 0.56 -13.07 -11.32
N VAL A 29 0.09 -13.14 -12.57
CA VAL A 29 -1.33 -13.15 -12.91
C VAL A 29 -1.89 -14.56 -12.73
N LEU A 30 -3.04 -14.69 -12.06
CA LEU A 30 -3.64 -15.98 -11.68
C LEU A 30 -2.70 -16.89 -10.84
N GLY A 31 -1.75 -16.28 -10.15
CA GLY A 31 -0.79 -16.97 -9.28
C GLY A 31 -0.70 -16.33 -7.89
N TRP A 32 0.08 -16.96 -7.03
CA TRP A 32 0.35 -16.40 -5.70
C TRP A 32 1.44 -15.34 -5.78
N ASN A 33 1.15 -14.19 -5.19
CA ASN A 33 2.11 -13.13 -4.93
C ASN A 33 2.38 -13.03 -3.42
N SER A 34 3.62 -12.73 -3.06
CA SER A 34 4.04 -12.45 -1.69
C SER A 34 4.23 -10.96 -1.53
N TYR A 35 3.55 -10.37 -0.55
CA TYR A 35 3.75 -8.99 -0.14
C TYR A 35 4.48 -8.93 1.18
N ARG A 36 5.41 -7.99 1.28
CA ARG A 36 5.91 -7.46 2.55
C ARG A 36 5.65 -5.96 2.56
N ILE A 37 5.02 -5.50 3.63
CA ILE A 37 4.69 -4.09 3.84
C ILE A 37 5.28 -3.72 5.19
N ASP A 38 6.19 -2.76 5.21
CA ASP A 38 6.77 -2.22 6.43
C ASP A 38 6.32 -0.76 6.58
N VAL A 39 5.83 -0.42 7.78
CA VAL A 39 5.47 0.95 8.17
C VAL A 39 6.36 1.35 9.33
N GLN A 40 7.19 2.37 9.15
CA GLN A 40 8.13 2.89 10.15
C GLN A 40 7.95 4.39 10.27
N GLY A 41 7.29 4.83 11.35
CA GLY A 41 6.86 6.21 11.49
C GLY A 41 5.95 6.60 10.32
N ASP A 42 6.34 7.63 9.57
CA ASP A 42 5.63 8.12 8.39
C ASP A 42 6.04 7.43 7.08
N VAL A 43 7.00 6.51 7.11
CA VAL A 43 7.51 5.84 5.89
C VAL A 43 6.80 4.51 5.69
N ILE A 44 6.22 4.33 4.51
CA ILE A 44 5.57 3.10 4.06
C ILE A 44 6.40 2.52 2.92
N SER A 45 6.77 1.25 3.03
CA SER A 45 7.50 0.53 1.98
C SER A 45 6.80 -0.78 1.61
N VAL A 46 6.86 -1.14 0.33
CA VAL A 46 6.22 -2.33 -0.22
C VAL A 46 7.21 -3.11 -1.06
N VAL A 47 7.27 -4.42 -0.81
CA VAL A 47 8.01 -5.40 -1.59
C VAL A 47 7.02 -6.43 -2.13
N LEU A 48 7.05 -6.68 -3.44
CA LEU A 48 6.26 -7.68 -4.13
C LEU A 48 7.19 -8.77 -4.68
N ASN A 49 6.95 -10.03 -4.32
CA ASN A 49 7.75 -11.19 -4.74
C ASN A 49 9.26 -11.03 -4.55
N GLY A 50 9.69 -10.23 -3.56
CA GLY A 50 11.09 -9.94 -3.27
C GLY A 50 11.64 -8.67 -3.93
N ALA A 51 10.92 -8.07 -4.88
CA ALA A 51 11.30 -6.82 -5.54
C ALA A 51 10.67 -5.60 -4.83
N PRO A 52 11.44 -4.55 -4.50
CA PRO A 52 10.89 -3.28 -4.00
C PRO A 52 9.99 -2.64 -5.05
N THR A 53 8.76 -2.31 -4.67
CA THR A 53 7.78 -1.71 -5.60
C THR A 53 7.36 -0.30 -5.23
N ALA A 54 7.37 0.02 -3.93
CA ALA A 54 7.00 1.35 -3.48
C ALA A 54 7.74 1.75 -2.21
N GLN A 55 8.07 3.03 -2.12
CA GLN A 55 8.47 3.69 -0.89
C GLN A 55 7.90 5.10 -0.88
N TYR A 56 7.06 5.38 0.10
CA TYR A 56 6.33 6.63 0.23
C TYR A 56 6.49 7.18 1.65
N THR A 57 6.71 8.50 1.76
CA THR A 57 6.70 9.19 3.06
C THR A 57 5.41 9.99 3.18
N ASN A 58 4.57 9.63 4.15
CA ASN A 58 3.34 10.34 4.44
C ASN A 58 3.63 11.66 5.18
N THR A 59 3.64 12.76 4.44
CA THR A 59 3.90 14.09 5.00
C THR A 59 2.66 14.76 5.60
N ASP A 60 1.46 14.20 5.44
CA ASP A 60 0.23 14.81 5.96
C ASP A 60 -0.04 14.38 7.40
N PRO A 61 -0.08 15.32 8.36
CA PRO A 61 -0.45 15.02 9.74
C PRO A 61 -1.87 14.48 9.92
N ASN A 62 -2.77 14.66 8.95
CA ASN A 62 -4.18 14.27 9.05
C ASN A 62 -4.53 12.98 8.29
N ARG A 63 -3.61 12.41 7.50
CA ARG A 63 -3.87 11.21 6.69
C ARG A 63 -3.30 9.97 7.35
N GLY A 64 -4.14 8.96 7.58
CA GLY A 64 -3.69 7.60 7.94
C GLY A 64 -2.93 7.48 9.27
N ARG A 65 -2.90 8.53 10.11
CA ARG A 65 -2.31 8.49 11.44
C ARG A 65 -3.32 7.87 12.41
N PHE A 66 -2.91 6.79 13.06
CA PHE A 66 -3.67 6.22 14.17
C PHE A 66 -3.40 7.03 15.43
N ALA A 67 -4.42 7.23 16.26
CA ALA A 67 -4.20 7.73 17.61
C ALA A 67 -3.62 6.59 18.45
N ALA A 68 -2.60 6.87 19.27
CA ALA A 68 -1.97 5.86 20.13
C ALA A 68 -2.95 5.20 21.12
N ALA A 69 -4.08 5.86 21.39
CA ALA A 69 -5.13 5.37 22.28
C ALA A 69 -6.20 4.51 21.59
N GLU A 70 -6.21 4.44 20.25
CA GLU A 70 -7.26 3.77 19.48
C GLU A 70 -6.72 2.48 18.82
N PRO A 71 -7.56 1.43 18.71
CA PRO A 71 -7.17 0.23 17.98
C PRO A 71 -6.93 0.56 16.49
N THR A 72 -5.83 0.05 15.95
CA THR A 72 -5.50 0.16 14.53
C THR A 72 -5.85 -1.15 13.83
N PHE A 73 -6.45 -1.04 12.64
CA PHE A 73 -6.92 -2.20 11.88
C PHE A 73 -6.16 -2.32 10.56
N VAL A 74 -5.88 -3.56 10.16
CA VAL A 74 -5.43 -3.89 8.80
C VAL A 74 -6.61 -4.44 8.02
N GLY A 75 -7.01 -3.73 6.97
CA GLY A 75 -8.13 -4.12 6.10
C GLY A 75 -7.65 -4.87 4.85
N LEU A 76 -8.43 -5.86 4.43
CA LEU A 76 -8.28 -6.52 3.13
C LEU A 76 -9.42 -6.05 2.23
N GLN A 77 -9.09 -5.38 1.13
CA GLN A 77 -10.07 -4.89 0.18
C GLN A 77 -10.14 -5.80 -1.05
N SER A 78 -11.35 -6.10 -1.50
CA SER A 78 -11.63 -6.66 -2.83
C SER A 78 -12.48 -5.67 -3.61
N TYR A 79 -12.21 -5.52 -4.91
CA TYR A 79 -13.07 -4.74 -5.79
C TYR A 79 -14.45 -5.40 -5.93
N SER A 80 -15.49 -4.58 -6.09
CA SER A 80 -16.88 -5.03 -6.19
C SER A 80 -17.22 -5.73 -7.51
N ASN A 81 -16.40 -5.55 -8.54
CA ASN A 81 -16.56 -6.27 -9.81
C ASN A 81 -16.14 -7.74 -9.61
N HIS A 82 -17.13 -8.64 -9.69
CA HIS A 82 -16.97 -10.08 -9.47
C HIS A 82 -15.99 -10.78 -10.43
N SER A 83 -15.60 -10.13 -11.53
CA SER A 83 -14.52 -10.60 -12.40
C SER A 83 -13.14 -10.54 -11.72
N PHE A 84 -12.99 -9.73 -10.67
CA PHE A 84 -11.79 -9.65 -9.84
C PHE A 84 -11.99 -10.51 -8.59
N THR A 85 -11.71 -11.80 -8.71
CA THR A 85 -11.64 -12.68 -7.54
C THR A 85 -10.23 -12.66 -6.96
N THR A 86 -10.12 -12.61 -5.63
CA THR A 86 -8.84 -12.65 -4.92
C THR A 86 -8.94 -13.62 -3.75
N ALA A 87 -7.82 -14.28 -3.43
CA ALA A 87 -7.69 -15.13 -2.28
C ALA A 87 -6.44 -14.70 -1.49
N PHE A 88 -6.55 -14.73 -0.16
CA PHE A 88 -5.46 -14.36 0.74
C PHE A 88 -5.00 -15.58 1.55
N ARG A 89 -3.70 -15.68 1.78
CA ARG A 89 -3.11 -16.69 2.66
C ARG A 89 -1.86 -16.14 3.34
N ASN A 90 -1.44 -16.80 4.43
CA ASN A 90 -0.19 -16.48 5.14
C ASN A 90 -0.10 -15.02 5.63
N ILE A 91 -1.23 -14.42 6.02
CA ILE A 91 -1.26 -13.07 6.59
C ILE A 91 -0.67 -13.14 8.00
N ARG A 92 0.37 -12.35 8.24
CA ARG A 92 1.04 -12.22 9.53
C ARG A 92 1.31 -10.75 9.77
N ILE A 93 1.04 -10.30 10.99
CA ILE A 93 1.21 -8.91 11.41
C ILE A 93 2.01 -8.95 12.70
N THR A 94 3.06 -8.14 12.78
CA THR A 94 3.89 -7.99 13.96
C THR A 94 4.22 -6.53 14.15
N VAL A 95 4.42 -6.14 15.41
CA VAL A 95 4.98 -4.83 15.77
C VAL A 95 6.43 -5.11 16.12
N LEU A 96 7.35 -4.43 15.42
CA LEU A 96 8.79 -4.54 15.63
C LEU A 96 9.27 -3.58 16.71
#